data_AF-A0A7I9YJ57-F1
#
_entry.id   AF-A0A7I9YJ57-F1
#
_cell.length_a   1.000
_cell.length_b   1.000
_cell.length_c   1.000
_cell.angle_alpha   90.00
_cell.angle_beta   90.00
_cell.angle_gamma   90.00
#
_symmetry.space_group_name_H-M   'P 1'
#
loop_
_entity.id
_entity.type
_entity.pdbx_description
1 polymer ?
#
loop_
_entity_poly.entity_id
_entity_poly.type
_entity_poly.pdbx_seq_one_letter_code
_entity_poly.pdbx_strand_id
1 'polypeptide(L)' 'MEIKMPKLDVTMTEGTFMGWLVPDGANVSAGEDLYTVGTDKVQVDVPAPCDGVLRHGNIEEEAVYPVGTTLGVVET' A
#
# COMPACT_ATOMS: atom_id res chain seq x y z
N MET A 1 -9.20 8.33 2.95
CA MET A 1 -7.76 8.55 3.19
C MET A 1 -6.98 7.89 2.07
N GLU A 2 -6.08 8.60 1.39
CA GLU A 2 -5.33 8.03 0.26
C GLU A 2 -4.16 7.19 0.75
N ILE A 3 -4.04 5.98 0.21
CA ILE A 3 -2.90 5.11 0.41
C ILE A 3 -1.90 5.42 -0.69
N LYS A 4 -0.74 5.91 -0.28
CA LYS A 4 0.35 6.28 -1.17
C LYS A 4 1.50 5.33 -0.93
N MET A 5 2.28 5.10 -1.97
CA MET A 5 3.53 4.38 -1.90
C MET A 5 4.41 4.98 -0.80
N PRO A 6 4.64 4.27 0.33
CA PRO A 6 5.42 4.83 1.42
C PRO A 6 6.88 4.93 1.01
N LYS A 7 7.57 5.92 1.58
CA LYS A 7 9.01 6.07 1.41
C LYS A 7 9.73 5.26 2.49
N LEU A 8 10.23 4.09 2.13
CA LEU A 8 10.97 3.21 3.05
C LEU A 8 12.37 3.73 3.34
N ASP A 9 13.02 4.37 2.36
CA ASP A 9 14.38 4.87 2.47
C ASP A 9 14.49 6.29 1.94
N VAL A 10 15.25 7.16 2.63
CA VAL A 10 15.43 8.58 2.27
C VAL A 10 16.03 8.75 0.86
N THR A 11 16.78 7.76 0.38
CA THR A 11 17.40 7.69 -0.96
C THR A 11 16.58 6.95 -2.01
N MET A 12 15.49 6.31 -1.62
CA MET A 12 14.69 5.47 -2.51
C MET A 12 13.67 6.29 -3.29
N THR A 13 13.58 6.02 -4.59
CA THR A 13 12.74 6.78 -5.55
C THR A 13 11.52 5.99 -6.00
N GLU A 14 11.58 4.66 -5.96
CA GLU A 14 10.57 3.73 -6.46
C GLU A 14 10.56 2.49 -5.57
N GLY A 15 9.41 1.83 -5.46
CA GLY A 15 9.31 0.51 -4.86
C GLY A 15 8.37 -0.40 -5.62
N THR A 16 8.36 -1.65 -5.24
CA THR A 16 7.57 -2.72 -5.84
C THR A 16 6.34 -2.97 -4.98
N PHE A 17 5.15 -2.78 -5.54
CA PHE A 17 3.92 -3.23 -4.91
C PHE A 17 3.85 -4.75 -5.06
N MET A 18 3.88 -5.51 -3.96
CA MET A 18 3.89 -6.97 -4.05
C MET A 18 2.49 -7.55 -4.23
N GLY A 19 1.49 -6.93 -3.61
CA GLY A 19 0.12 -7.41 -3.67
C GLY A 19 -0.71 -6.92 -2.50
N TRP A 20 -2.03 -6.94 -2.69
CA TRP A 20 -2.98 -6.65 -1.62
C TRP A 20 -3.21 -7.91 -0.78
N LEU A 21 -3.17 -7.78 0.55
CA LEU A 21 -3.54 -8.88 1.46
C LEU A 21 -5.05 -8.92 1.70
N VAL A 22 -5.70 -7.78 1.56
CA VAL A 22 -7.14 -7.61 1.68
C VAL A 22 -7.78 -7.35 0.31
N PRO A 23 -9.00 -7.82 0.07
CA PRO A 23 -9.68 -7.58 -1.20
C PRO A 23 -10.22 -6.14 -1.33
N ASP A 24 -10.53 -5.76 -2.57
CA ASP A 24 -11.20 -4.49 -2.86
C ASP A 24 -12.57 -4.45 -2.17
N GLY A 25 -12.87 -3.34 -1.50
CA GLY A 25 -14.09 -3.17 -0.73
C GLY A 25 -14.10 -3.90 0.61
N ALA A 26 -12.97 -4.44 1.06
CA ALA A 26 -12.86 -5.08 2.38
C ALA A 26 -12.87 -4.04 3.51
N ASN A 27 -13.52 -4.38 4.62
CA ASN A 27 -13.45 -3.59 5.84
C ASN A 27 -12.18 -3.95 6.61
N VAL A 28 -11.32 -2.97 6.83
CA VAL A 28 -10.01 -3.08 7.48
C VAL A 28 -9.99 -2.26 8.76
N SER A 29 -9.28 -2.73 9.78
CA SER A 29 -9.15 -2.00 11.06
C SER A 29 -7.81 -1.30 11.19
N ALA A 30 -7.73 -0.23 11.99
CA ALA A 30 -6.46 0.43 12.28
C ALA A 30 -5.42 -0.58 12.81
N GLY A 31 -4.26 -0.66 12.16
CA GLY A 31 -3.20 -1.63 12.48
C GLY A 31 -3.31 -2.98 11.76
N GLU A 32 -4.30 -3.19 10.90
CA GLU A 32 -4.45 -4.41 10.10
C GLU A 32 -3.67 -4.31 8.79
N ASP A 33 -2.98 -5.38 8.40
CA ASP A 33 -2.12 -5.40 7.21
C ASP A 33 -2.93 -5.26 5.93
N LEU A 34 -2.73 -4.15 5.21
CA LEU A 34 -3.47 -3.88 3.98
C LEU A 34 -2.83 -4.53 2.76
N TYR A 35 -1.53 -4.29 2.59
CA TYR A 35 -0.77 -4.72 1.43
C TYR A 35 0.72 -4.77 1.76
N THR A 36 1.45 -5.51 0.95
CA THR A 36 2.91 -5.59 1.07
C THR A 36 3.56 -4.76 -0.02
N VAL A 37 4.49 -3.88 0.38
CA VAL A 37 5.41 -3.22 -0.55
C VAL A 37 6.82 -3.70 -0.31
N GLY A 38 7.47 -4.06 -1.40
CA GLY A 38 8.86 -4.42 -1.47
C GLY A 38 9.69 -3.32 -2.11
N THR A 39 10.98 -3.39 -1.89
CA THR A 39 12.02 -2.64 -2.58
C THR A 39 13.08 -3.65 -2.97
N ASP A 40 14.09 -3.24 -3.71
CA ASP A 40 15.23 -4.11 -4.07
C ASP A 40 15.89 -4.79 -2.85
N LYS A 41 15.73 -4.22 -1.64
CA LYS A 41 16.41 -4.66 -0.42
C LYS A 41 15.49 -5.03 0.74
N VAL A 42 14.28 -4.48 0.80
CA VAL A 42 13.43 -4.55 1.99
C VAL A 42 11.98 -4.78 1.58
N GLN A 43 11.27 -5.66 2.27
CA GLN A 43 9.83 -5.82 2.14
C GLN A 43 9.18 -5.41 3.46
N VAL A 44 8.13 -4.58 3.37
CA VAL A 44 7.40 -4.07 4.53
C VAL A 44 5.91 -4.15 4.23
N ASP A 45 5.19 -4.76 5.15
CA ASP A 45 3.74 -4.71 5.29
C ASP A 45 3.29 -3.30 5.67
N VAL A 46 2.28 -2.78 4.96
CA VAL A 46 1.68 -1.48 5.28
C VAL A 46 0.40 -1.72 6.09
N PRO A 47 0.42 -1.42 7.40
CA PRO A 47 -0.78 -1.51 8.21
C PRO A 47 -1.73 -0.35 7.92
N ALA A 48 -3.02 -0.57 8.17
CA ALA A 48 -4.03 0.44 7.98
C ALA A 48 -3.82 1.59 8.97
N PRO A 49 -3.79 2.86 8.51
CA PRO A 49 -3.67 4.00 9.40
C PRO A 49 -4.94 4.24 10.23
N CYS A 50 -6.08 3.70 9.79
CA CYS A 50 -7.39 3.89 10.39
C CYS A 50 -8.35 2.77 9.94
N ASP A 51 -9.39 2.54 10.74
CA ASP A 51 -10.52 1.67 10.43
C ASP A 51 -11.39 2.23 9.29
N GLY A 52 -11.71 1.41 8.29
CA GLY A 52 -12.51 1.80 7.14
C GLY A 52 -12.60 0.72 6.07
N VAL A 53 -13.00 1.09 4.86
CA VAL A 53 -13.12 0.21 3.70
C VAL A 53 -11.96 0.48 2.75
N LEU A 54 -11.13 -0.53 2.48
CA LEU A 54 -10.06 -0.41 1.51
C LEU A 54 -10.62 -0.48 0.08
N ARG A 55 -10.19 0.45 -0.77
CA ARG A 55 -10.46 0.47 -2.21
C ARG A 55 -9.16 0.48 -2.98
N HIS A 56 -8.98 -0.54 -3.81
CA HIS A 56 -7.83 -0.68 -4.68
C HIS A 56 -7.84 0.40 -5.76
N GLY A 57 -6.71 1.04 -5.98
CA GLY A 57 -6.51 1.92 -7.13
C GLY A 57 -6.26 1.11 -8.41
N ASN A 58 -5.97 1.81 -9.50
CA ASN A 58 -5.56 1.19 -10.75
C ASN A 58 -4.08 0.80 -10.67
N ILE A 59 -3.78 -0.18 -9.82
CA ILE A 59 -2.43 -0.72 -9.65
C ILE A 59 -2.39 -2.22 -9.94
N GLU A 60 -1.27 -2.65 -10.49
CA GLU A 60 -0.95 -4.04 -10.78
C GLU A 60 -0.14 -4.64 -9.63
N GLU A 61 -0.43 -5.90 -9.33
CA GLU A 61 0.34 -6.71 -8.39
C GLU A 61 1.73 -6.98 -8.97
N GLU A 62 2.75 -7.02 -8.12
CA GLU A 62 4.16 -7.20 -8.52
C GLU A 62 4.74 -6.09 -9.42
N ALA A 63 4.10 -4.92 -9.49
CA ALA A 63 4.54 -3.79 -10.31
C ALA A 63 5.35 -2.74 -9.52
N VAL A 64 6.21 -2.01 -10.23
CA VAL A 64 7.06 -0.95 -9.64
C VAL A 64 6.39 0.41 -9.77
N TYR A 65 6.23 1.10 -8.65
CA TYR A 65 5.65 2.43 -8.56
C TYR A 65 6.60 3.44 -7.92
N PRO A 66 6.64 4.70 -8.41
CA PRO A 66 7.40 5.75 -7.76
C PRO A 66 6.82 6.12 -6.39
N VAL A 67 7.70 6.53 -5.48
CA VAL A 67 7.32 6.97 -4.12
C VAL A 67 6.34 8.15 -4.20
N GLY A 68 5.27 8.09 -3.41
CA GLY A 68 4.19 9.08 -3.44
C GLY A 68 3.10 8.81 -4.48
N THR A 69 3.20 7.75 -5.29
CA THR A 69 2.11 7.29 -6.16
C THR A 69 0.94 6.81 -5.32
N THR A 70 -0.28 7.22 -5.68
CA THR A 70 -1.49 6.73 -5.04
C THR A 70 -1.77 5.29 -5.44
N LEU A 71 -1.64 4.38 -4.49
CA LEU A 71 -1.90 2.95 -4.64
C LEU A 71 -3.39 2.63 -4.49
N GLY A 72 -4.08 3.35 -3.61
CA GLY A 72 -5.49 3.14 -3.32
C GLY A 72 -6.04 4.17 -2.35
N VAL A 73 -7.24 3.94 -1.83
CA VAL A 73 -7.87 4.79 -0.81
C VAL A 73 -8.56 3.91 0.24
N VAL A 74 -8.50 4.32 1.51
CA VAL A 74 -9.30 3.77 2.59
C VAL A 74 -10.43 4.74 2.89
N GLU A 75 -11.68 4.35 2.68
CA GLU A 75 -12.88 5.14 3.02
C GLU A 75 -13.33 4.80 4.45
N THR A 76 -13.18 5.73 5.39
CA THR A 76 -13.69 5.63 6.77
C THR A 76 -15.14 6.10 6.85
#